data_AF-A0A7I7SQF7-F1
#
_entry.id   AF-A0A7I7SQF7-F1
#
_cell.length_a   1.000
_cell.length_b   1.000
_cell.length_c   1.000
_cell.angle_alpha   90.00
_cell.angle_beta   90.00
_cell.angle_gamma   90.00
#
_symmetry.space_group_name_H-M   'P 1'
#
loop_
_entity.id
_entity.type
_entity.pdbx_description
1 polymer ?
#
loop_
_entity_poly.entity_id
_entity_poly.type
_entity_poly.pdbx_seq_one_letter_code
_entity_poly.pdbx_strand_id
1 'polypeptide(L)'
;MPLGAALQGLTVLAVIVIGSVIVGDLFGRFGQPRVLGPIVVGTAMGTTLAACPESIRGVLIPTTSRQLLDAVGTAGLLLLMFAAGNELRRFGKLGDTSIGWRVAPCVVIPIGVSVLAAWPFAARLGVADHHDAYGWLFVGIALGVTAVPVLVLIVKDLGIGLLPVAQAALRISVVTDGFAWILVTSLVVVSHASALSPGTLAIGAALLVVAVFVIPRVVSRTDALQQGTSLAVMMAVSALVGATATQLLGFHPAIGAVIAGFSFPAALGEASSGRGFNSVVNVLWPAFFVSIAMSVPLQALHDLVSWRGLACVGILWFVALGSKLGAGFVFGSISRWPWRQSAKLGVLLDCRGVTEIAIASVGFQARLISPFAFAMLCGLAIATTAITAPLYRWLGNDTTSARETPEVATA
;
A
#
# COMPACT_ATOMS: atom_id res chain seq x y z
N MET A 1 21.07 -28.38 -12.83
CA MET A 1 20.30 -27.97 -14.03
C MET A 1 19.52 -26.71 -13.70
N PRO A 2 19.61 -25.64 -14.50
CA PRO A 2 18.95 -24.35 -14.23
C PRO A 2 17.42 -24.46 -14.08
N LEU A 3 16.80 -25.42 -14.79
CA LEU A 3 15.37 -25.72 -14.65
C LEU A 3 14.99 -26.19 -13.23
N GLY A 4 15.86 -26.96 -12.56
CA GLY A 4 15.62 -27.44 -11.20
C GLY A 4 15.60 -26.30 -10.17
N ALA A 5 16.50 -25.33 -10.30
CA ALA A 5 16.52 -24.15 -9.43
C ALA A 5 15.31 -23.24 -9.68
N ALA A 6 14.91 -23.05 -10.94
CA ALA A 6 13.69 -22.29 -11.24
C ALA A 6 12.43 -22.96 -10.66
N LEU A 7 12.33 -24.29 -10.75
CA LEU A 7 11.22 -25.06 -10.17
C LEU A 7 11.18 -24.93 -8.64
N GLN A 8 12.32 -24.94 -7.96
CA GLN A 8 12.37 -24.68 -6.50
C GLN A 8 11.79 -23.31 -6.15
N GLY A 9 12.11 -22.26 -6.92
CA GLY A 9 11.52 -20.93 -6.73
C GLY A 9 10.00 -20.92 -6.91
N LEU A 10 9.49 -21.63 -7.92
CA LEU A 10 8.06 -21.80 -8.14
C LEU A 10 7.38 -22.62 -7.03
N THR A 11 8.06 -23.62 -6.48
CA THR A 11 7.56 -24.37 -5.31
C THR A 11 7.47 -23.47 -4.10
N VAL A 12 8.49 -22.65 -3.82
CA VAL A 12 8.45 -21.65 -2.74
C VAL A 12 7.28 -20.69 -2.95
N LEU A 13 7.09 -20.17 -4.16
CA LEU A 13 5.93 -19.35 -4.51
C LEU A 13 4.60 -20.04 -4.19
N ALA A 14 4.45 -21.31 -4.59
CA ALA A 14 3.24 -22.08 -4.32
C ALA A 14 2.98 -22.22 -2.80
N VAL A 15 4.02 -22.53 -2.01
CA VAL A 15 3.91 -22.63 -0.55
C VAL A 15 3.50 -21.29 0.06
N ILE A 16 4.09 -20.18 -0.39
CA ILE A 16 3.73 -18.84 0.10
C ILE A 16 2.28 -18.53 -0.21
N VAL A 17 1.82 -18.78 -1.45
CA VAL A 17 0.43 -18.51 -1.86
C VAL A 17 -0.56 -19.35 -1.06
N ILE A 18 -0.30 -20.65 -0.91
CA ILE A 18 -1.16 -21.55 -0.11
C ILE A 18 -1.20 -21.09 1.34
N GLY A 19 -0.04 -20.82 1.95
CA GLY A 19 0.04 -20.31 3.31
C GLY A 19 -0.72 -18.99 3.47
N SER A 20 -0.58 -18.09 2.50
CA SER A 20 -1.25 -16.78 2.50
C SER A 20 -2.78 -16.89 2.52
N VAL A 21 -3.34 -17.85 1.77
CA VAL A 21 -4.78 -18.13 1.75
C VAL A 21 -5.23 -18.73 3.09
N ILE A 22 -4.52 -19.75 3.60
CA ILE A 22 -4.87 -20.42 4.86
C ILE A 22 -4.85 -19.43 6.03
N VAL A 23 -3.76 -18.66 6.16
CA VAL A 23 -3.61 -17.68 7.24
C VAL A 23 -4.57 -16.51 7.06
N GLY A 24 -4.83 -16.08 5.82
CA GLY A 24 -5.83 -15.05 5.53
C GLY A 24 -7.24 -15.47 5.93
N ASP A 25 -7.64 -16.71 5.65
CA ASP A 25 -8.93 -17.26 6.07
C ASP A 25 -9.01 -17.45 7.58
N LEU A 26 -7.91 -17.84 8.23
CA LEU A 26 -7.82 -17.92 9.69
C LEU A 26 -8.04 -16.53 10.32
N PHE A 27 -7.41 -15.48 9.80
CA PHE A 27 -7.66 -14.10 10.22
C PHE A 27 -9.13 -13.71 10.03
N GLY A 28 -9.73 -14.07 8.90
CA GLY A 28 -11.15 -13.84 8.65
C GLY A 28 -12.06 -14.45 9.72
N ARG A 29 -11.72 -15.65 10.23
CA ARG A 29 -12.47 -16.32 11.32
C ARG A 29 -12.38 -15.57 12.65
N PHE A 30 -11.27 -14.87 12.90
CA PHE A 30 -11.09 -14.02 14.07
C PHE A 30 -11.58 -12.57 13.86
N GLY A 31 -12.27 -12.29 12.75
CA GLY A 31 -12.77 -10.96 12.42
C GLY A 31 -11.67 -9.96 12.03
N GLN A 32 -10.51 -10.47 11.63
CA GLN A 32 -9.37 -9.69 11.12
C GLN A 32 -9.38 -9.66 9.57
N PRO A 33 -8.83 -8.60 8.95
CA PRO A 33 -8.77 -8.49 7.49
C PRO A 33 -7.96 -9.63 6.85
N ARG A 34 -8.54 -10.32 5.86
CA ARG A 34 -7.86 -11.46 5.18
C ARG A 34 -6.56 -11.07 4.46
N VAL A 35 -6.43 -9.79 4.09
CA VAL A 35 -5.24 -9.23 3.44
C VAL A 35 -3.98 -9.34 4.32
N LEU A 36 -4.12 -9.53 5.63
CA LEU A 36 -3.00 -9.77 6.54
C LEU A 36 -2.29 -11.10 6.27
N GLY A 37 -2.97 -12.11 5.70
CA GLY A 37 -2.40 -13.43 5.44
C GLY A 37 -1.13 -13.36 4.57
N PRO A 38 -1.21 -12.84 3.34
CA PRO A 38 -0.05 -12.64 2.47
C PRO A 38 1.10 -11.84 3.09
N ILE A 39 0.78 -10.80 3.87
CA ILE A 39 1.78 -9.94 4.50
C ILE A 39 2.53 -10.74 5.58
N VAL A 40 1.80 -11.38 6.49
CA VAL A 40 2.38 -12.16 7.60
C VAL A 40 3.15 -13.36 7.09
N VAL A 41 2.58 -14.13 6.16
CA VAL A 41 3.23 -15.33 5.61
C VAL A 41 4.46 -14.94 4.81
N GLY A 42 4.38 -13.94 3.95
CA GLY A 42 5.51 -13.51 3.15
C GLY A 42 6.65 -12.93 4.00
N THR A 43 6.32 -12.07 4.97
CA THR A 43 7.35 -11.51 5.88
C THR A 43 7.97 -12.60 6.76
N ALA A 44 7.18 -13.46 7.39
CA ALA A 44 7.69 -14.56 8.23
C ALA A 44 8.55 -15.55 7.43
N MET A 45 8.11 -15.93 6.22
CA MET A 45 8.89 -16.80 5.34
C MET A 45 10.22 -16.13 4.97
N GLY A 46 10.18 -14.89 4.50
CA GLY A 46 11.38 -14.17 4.09
C GLY A 46 12.37 -13.94 5.23
N THR A 47 11.90 -13.60 6.44
CA THR A 47 12.77 -13.48 7.62
C THR A 47 13.34 -14.83 8.05
N THR A 48 12.57 -15.91 7.96
CA THR A 48 13.05 -17.26 8.29
C THR A 48 14.16 -17.67 7.32
N LEU A 49 13.96 -17.43 6.03
CA LEU A 49 14.97 -17.68 4.99
C LEU A 49 16.21 -16.81 5.19
N ALA A 50 16.04 -15.55 5.60
CA ALA A 50 17.12 -14.63 5.95
C ALA A 50 17.86 -15.02 7.24
N ALA A 51 17.24 -15.80 8.11
CA ALA A 51 17.84 -16.34 9.33
C ALA A 51 18.55 -17.68 9.12
N CYS A 52 18.18 -18.43 8.08
CA CYS A 52 18.82 -19.72 7.78
C CYS A 52 20.33 -19.55 7.50
N PRO A 53 21.17 -20.50 7.97
CA PRO A 53 22.57 -20.59 7.56
C PRO A 53 22.71 -20.64 6.04
N GLU A 54 23.80 -20.06 5.52
CA GLU A 54 24.01 -19.95 4.07
C GLU A 54 24.04 -21.32 3.36
N SER A 55 24.51 -22.37 4.05
CA SER A 55 24.50 -23.76 3.55
C SER A 55 23.09 -24.30 3.31
N ILE A 56 22.12 -23.94 4.15
CA ILE A 56 20.72 -24.34 4.02
C ILE A 56 20.02 -23.42 3.00
N ARG A 57 20.28 -22.12 3.08
CA ARG A 57 19.69 -21.12 2.18
C ARG A 57 20.06 -21.38 0.72
N GLY A 58 21.32 -21.67 0.43
CA GLY A 58 21.79 -21.95 -0.93
C GLY A 58 21.15 -23.20 -1.56
N VAL A 59 20.67 -24.14 -0.74
CA VAL A 59 19.95 -25.34 -1.20
C VAL A 59 18.46 -25.08 -1.37
N LEU A 60 17.82 -24.36 -0.43
CA LEU A 60 16.39 -24.06 -0.49
C LEU A 60 16.04 -22.99 -1.53
N ILE A 61 16.86 -21.95 -1.61
CA ILE A 61 16.67 -20.82 -2.54
C ILE A 61 18.02 -20.50 -3.19
N PRO A 62 18.40 -21.26 -4.23
CA PRO A 62 19.47 -20.87 -5.12
C PRO A 62 19.26 -19.46 -5.68
N THR A 63 20.34 -18.85 -6.15
CA THR A 63 20.34 -17.49 -6.74
C THR A 63 19.28 -17.32 -7.83
N THR A 64 19.10 -18.31 -8.71
CA THR A 64 18.06 -18.29 -9.74
C THR A 64 16.65 -18.27 -9.15
N SER A 65 16.39 -19.03 -8.08
CA SER A 65 15.09 -19.06 -7.39
C SER A 65 14.81 -17.71 -6.72
N ARG A 66 15.83 -17.09 -6.11
CA ARG A 66 15.74 -15.76 -5.52
C ARG A 66 15.40 -14.70 -6.57
N GLN A 67 16.13 -14.67 -7.68
CA GLN A 67 15.86 -13.74 -8.79
C GLN A 67 14.44 -13.91 -9.36
N LEU A 68 13.96 -15.15 -9.45
CA LEU A 68 12.58 -15.43 -9.88
C LEU A 68 11.57 -14.86 -8.87
N LEU A 69 11.76 -15.09 -7.57
CA LEU A 69 10.89 -14.54 -6.53
C LEU A 69 10.91 -13.01 -6.53
N ASP A 70 12.08 -12.39 -6.71
CA ASP A 70 12.23 -10.94 -6.79
C ASP A 70 11.49 -10.36 -8.01
N ALA A 71 11.61 -11.01 -9.18
CA ALA A 71 10.91 -10.60 -10.39
C ALA A 71 9.38 -10.76 -10.25
N VAL A 72 8.92 -11.90 -9.71
CA VAL A 72 7.51 -12.19 -9.47
C VAL A 72 6.92 -11.22 -8.44
N GLY A 73 7.64 -10.98 -7.34
CA GLY A 73 7.25 -10.06 -6.29
C GLY A 73 7.17 -8.62 -6.80
N THR A 74 8.15 -8.19 -7.59
CA THR A 74 8.13 -6.87 -8.23
C THR A 74 6.94 -6.75 -9.18
N ALA A 75 6.69 -7.74 -10.04
CA ALA A 75 5.49 -7.73 -10.90
C ALA A 75 4.20 -7.65 -10.09
N GLY A 76 4.07 -8.47 -9.03
CA GLY A 76 2.93 -8.44 -8.12
C GLY A 76 2.70 -7.08 -7.46
N LEU A 77 3.78 -6.43 -7.00
CA LEU A 77 3.73 -5.06 -6.48
C LEU A 77 3.21 -4.08 -7.53
N LEU A 78 3.75 -4.11 -8.75
CA LEU A 78 3.36 -3.17 -9.80
C LEU A 78 1.89 -3.33 -10.19
N LEU A 79 1.41 -4.56 -10.34
CA LEU A 79 0.00 -4.81 -10.62
C LEU A 79 -0.91 -4.37 -9.47
N LEU A 80 -0.46 -4.56 -8.23
CA LEU A 80 -1.17 -4.05 -7.06
C LEU A 80 -1.20 -2.51 -7.04
N MET A 81 -0.11 -1.84 -7.39
CA MET A 81 -0.03 -0.38 -7.46
C MET A 81 -0.92 0.17 -8.57
N PHE A 82 -1.03 -0.55 -9.70
CA PHE A 82 -2.03 -0.24 -10.71
C PHE A 82 -3.46 -0.38 -10.18
N ALA A 83 -3.77 -1.43 -9.43
CA ALA A 83 -5.08 -1.59 -8.79
C ALA A 83 -5.40 -0.41 -7.86
N ALA A 84 -4.42 0.04 -7.08
CA ALA A 84 -4.55 1.21 -6.22
C ALA A 84 -4.84 2.48 -7.04
N GLY A 85 -4.12 2.72 -8.13
CA GLY A 85 -4.39 3.85 -9.04
C GLY A 85 -5.81 3.83 -9.62
N ASN A 86 -6.29 2.66 -10.03
CA ASN A 86 -7.65 2.49 -10.55
C ASN A 86 -8.72 2.80 -9.48
N GLU A 87 -8.47 2.39 -8.24
CA GLU A 87 -9.36 2.68 -7.11
C GLU A 87 -9.38 4.18 -6.76
N LEU A 88 -8.22 4.85 -6.79
CA LEU A 88 -8.12 6.31 -6.63
C LEU A 88 -8.98 7.05 -7.67
N ARG A 89 -8.96 6.61 -8.93
CA ARG A 89 -9.79 7.18 -10.00
C ARG A 89 -11.28 6.98 -9.73
N ARG A 90 -11.67 5.78 -9.29
CA ARG A 90 -13.07 5.43 -9.00
C ARG A 90 -13.64 6.32 -7.91
N PHE A 91 -12.94 6.49 -6.80
CA PHE A 91 -13.38 7.36 -5.72
C PHE A 91 -13.27 8.85 -6.04
N GLY A 92 -12.29 9.25 -6.86
CA GLY A 92 -12.20 10.63 -7.36
C GLY A 92 -13.42 11.05 -8.18
N LYS A 93 -14.04 10.14 -8.94
CA LYS A 93 -15.28 10.40 -9.71
C LYS A 93 -16.56 10.42 -8.87
N LEU A 94 -16.56 9.79 -7.70
CA LEU A 94 -17.69 9.76 -6.76
C LEU A 94 -17.77 11.03 -5.87
N GLY A 95 -16.90 12.01 -6.12
CA GLY A 95 -16.85 13.26 -5.39
C GLY A 95 -17.91 14.26 -5.86
N ASP A 96 -18.97 14.41 -5.06
CA ASP A 96 -19.60 15.71 -4.92
C ASP A 96 -18.56 16.69 -4.35
N THR A 97 -18.43 17.87 -4.96
CA THR A 97 -17.43 18.91 -4.63
C THR A 97 -17.58 19.46 -3.20
N SER A 98 -18.64 19.07 -2.49
CA SER A 98 -19.06 19.62 -1.20
C SER A 98 -18.15 19.28 0.01
N ILE A 99 -17.26 18.28 -0.09
CA ILE A 99 -16.31 17.99 1.01
C ILE A 99 -15.09 18.94 0.99
N GLY A 100 -14.79 19.57 -0.15
CA GLY A 100 -13.95 20.78 -0.25
C GLY A 100 -12.69 20.83 0.63
N TRP A 101 -12.44 22.01 1.20
CA TRP A 101 -11.30 22.34 2.08
C TRP A 101 -11.25 21.54 3.39
N ARG A 102 -12.34 20.84 3.76
CA ARG A 102 -12.46 20.12 5.04
C ARG A 102 -11.55 18.90 5.11
N VAL A 103 -11.11 18.36 3.97
CA VAL A 103 -10.14 17.24 3.90
C VAL A 103 -8.73 17.68 4.27
N ALA A 104 -8.35 18.93 3.97
CA ALA A 104 -6.98 19.38 4.09
C ALA A 104 -6.36 19.17 5.49
N PRO A 105 -7.06 19.47 6.61
CA PRO A 105 -6.55 19.17 7.94
C PRO A 105 -6.26 17.69 8.16
N CYS A 106 -7.06 16.78 7.58
CA CYS A 106 -6.87 15.34 7.74
C CYS A 106 -5.69 14.77 6.96
N VAL A 107 -5.15 15.53 6.01
CA VAL A 107 -3.95 15.16 5.24
C VAL A 107 -2.72 15.84 5.85
N VAL A 108 -2.82 17.16 6.06
CA VAL A 108 -1.68 17.99 6.47
C VAL A 108 -1.29 17.74 7.93
N ILE A 109 -2.25 17.61 8.84
CA ILE A 109 -1.94 17.43 10.28
C ILE A 109 -1.20 16.11 10.49
N PRO A 110 -1.68 14.93 10.00
CA PRO A 110 -0.98 13.68 10.26
C PRO A 110 0.42 13.63 9.66
N ILE A 111 0.58 14.14 8.43
CA ILE A 111 1.89 14.20 7.78
C ILE A 111 2.82 15.16 8.54
N GLY A 112 2.39 16.39 8.79
CA GLY A 112 3.23 17.40 9.46
C GLY A 112 3.66 16.97 10.86
N VAL A 113 2.72 16.46 11.67
CA VAL A 113 3.01 15.98 13.03
C VAL A 113 3.95 14.77 12.99
N SER A 114 3.73 13.82 12.09
CA SER A 114 4.59 12.63 11.97
C SER A 114 5.99 12.97 11.48
N VAL A 115 6.13 13.94 10.56
CA VAL A 115 7.42 14.48 10.10
C VAL A 115 8.18 15.13 11.25
N LEU A 116 7.53 16.00 12.02
CA LEU A 116 8.14 16.62 13.20
C LEU A 116 8.55 15.58 14.27
N ALA A 117 7.73 14.54 14.45
CA ALA A 117 8.01 13.46 15.39
C ALA A 117 9.16 12.55 14.95
N ALA A 118 9.41 12.44 13.64
CA ALA A 118 10.50 11.65 13.09
C ALA A 118 11.87 12.35 13.22
N TRP A 119 11.91 13.69 13.28
CA TRP A 119 13.14 14.47 13.34
C TRP A 119 14.12 14.05 14.46
N PRO A 120 13.70 13.86 15.73
CA PRO A 120 14.61 13.44 16.80
C PRO A 120 15.26 12.06 16.58
N PHE A 121 14.70 11.26 15.67
CA PHE A 121 15.18 9.91 15.35
C PHE A 121 15.94 9.87 14.01
N ALA A 122 16.28 11.01 13.40
CA ALA A 122 16.90 11.10 12.07
C ALA A 122 18.05 10.14 11.84
N ALA A 123 19.02 10.08 12.78
CA ALA A 123 20.19 9.21 12.68
C ALA A 123 19.87 7.70 12.61
N ARG A 124 18.68 7.29 13.06
CA ARG A 124 18.21 5.89 12.98
C ARG A 124 17.36 5.62 11.76
N LEU A 125 16.68 6.66 11.27
CA LEU A 125 15.70 6.55 10.21
C LEU A 125 16.33 6.68 8.82
N GLY A 126 17.37 7.49 8.67
CA GLY A 126 18.12 7.66 7.43
C GLY A 126 19.27 6.66 7.24
N VAL A 127 19.84 6.68 6.04
CA VAL A 127 21.08 5.96 5.70
C VAL A 127 22.24 6.96 5.74
N ALA A 128 23.33 6.62 6.42
CA ALA A 128 24.46 7.52 6.69
C ALA A 128 25.15 8.10 5.43
N ASP A 129 24.99 7.45 4.27
CA ASP A 129 25.62 7.88 3.00
C ASP A 129 24.82 8.95 2.24
N HIS A 130 23.56 9.20 2.59
CA HIS A 130 22.73 10.25 1.98
C HIS A 130 22.56 11.40 2.97
N HIS A 131 22.24 12.60 2.48
CA HIS A 131 21.87 13.72 3.35
C HIS A 131 20.83 13.24 4.38
N ASP A 132 21.22 13.17 5.66
CA ASP A 132 20.43 12.68 6.79
C ASP A 132 19.01 13.31 6.85
N ALA A 133 18.84 14.47 6.20
CA ALA A 133 17.59 15.19 6.04
C ALA A 133 16.45 14.40 5.35
N TYR A 134 16.72 13.47 4.43
CA TYR A 134 15.66 12.85 3.64
C TYR A 134 14.99 11.65 4.33
N GLY A 135 15.72 10.90 5.15
CA GLY A 135 15.22 9.65 5.73
C GLY A 135 14.10 9.85 6.75
N TRP A 136 14.27 10.75 7.72
CA TRP A 136 13.22 11.04 8.70
C TRP A 136 12.02 11.76 8.06
N LEU A 137 12.25 12.60 7.06
CA LEU A 137 11.17 13.25 6.30
C LEU A 137 10.34 12.20 5.55
N PHE A 138 11.00 11.25 4.90
CA PHE A 138 10.34 10.12 4.24
C PHE A 138 9.52 9.28 5.24
N VAL A 139 10.12 8.89 6.37
CA VAL A 139 9.45 8.11 7.40
C VAL A 139 8.25 8.88 7.97
N GLY A 140 8.39 10.17 8.25
CA GLY A 140 7.31 10.99 8.73
C GLY A 140 6.15 11.09 7.73
N ILE A 141 6.46 11.25 6.43
CA ILE A 141 5.44 11.21 5.37
C ILE A 141 4.74 9.86 5.38
N ALA A 142 5.51 8.75 5.34
CA ALA A 142 4.97 7.39 5.34
C ALA A 142 4.04 7.14 6.54
N LEU A 143 4.45 7.57 7.75
CA LEU A 143 3.66 7.45 8.97
C LEU A 143 2.35 8.27 8.92
N GLY A 144 2.31 9.34 8.13
CA GLY A 144 1.15 10.21 7.97
C GLY A 144 0.17 9.77 6.87
N VAL A 145 0.48 8.74 6.08
CA VAL A 145 -0.38 8.24 4.99
C VAL A 145 -1.51 7.36 5.52
N THR A 146 -2.58 7.17 4.74
CA THR A 146 -3.65 6.21 5.03
C THR A 146 -3.89 5.35 3.80
N ALA A 147 -3.88 4.02 3.96
CA ALA A 147 -3.95 3.09 2.85
C ALA A 147 -5.39 2.89 2.34
N VAL A 148 -5.72 3.42 1.16
CA VAL A 148 -7.07 3.29 0.57
C VAL A 148 -7.50 1.83 0.39
N PRO A 149 -6.70 0.93 -0.22
CA PRO A 149 -7.19 -0.41 -0.55
C PRO A 149 -7.57 -1.23 0.67
N VAL A 150 -6.81 -1.09 1.76
CA VAL A 150 -7.10 -1.81 3.01
C VAL A 150 -8.28 -1.18 3.72
N LEU A 151 -8.41 0.15 3.70
CA LEU A 151 -9.58 0.82 4.28
C LEU A 151 -10.88 0.39 3.59
N VAL A 152 -10.89 0.24 2.27
CA VAL A 152 -12.07 -0.29 1.53
C VAL A 152 -12.46 -1.68 2.03
N LEU A 153 -11.48 -2.56 2.25
CA LEU A 153 -11.72 -3.90 2.76
C LEU A 153 -12.27 -3.84 4.19
N ILE A 154 -11.67 -3.05 5.08
CA ILE A 154 -12.14 -2.89 6.46
C ILE A 154 -13.58 -2.36 6.47
N VAL A 155 -13.88 -1.34 5.67
CA VAL A 155 -15.22 -0.75 5.54
C VAL A 155 -16.25 -1.77 5.06
N LYS A 156 -15.86 -2.62 4.09
CA LYS A 156 -16.69 -3.70 3.57
C LYS A 156 -16.91 -4.80 4.62
N ASP A 157 -15.86 -5.26 5.28
CA ASP A 157 -15.89 -6.33 6.28
C ASP A 157 -16.67 -5.91 7.54
N LEU A 158 -16.63 -4.62 7.89
CA LEU A 158 -17.45 -4.05 8.95
C LEU A 158 -18.90 -3.76 8.53
N GLY A 159 -19.23 -3.83 7.23
CA GLY A 159 -20.57 -3.51 6.73
C GLY A 159 -20.96 -2.03 6.84
N ILE A 160 -19.98 -1.13 6.94
CA ILE A 160 -20.21 0.31 7.23
C ILE A 160 -20.12 1.22 6.01
N GLY A 161 -20.01 0.68 4.79
CA GLY A 161 -19.74 1.46 3.57
C GLY A 161 -20.75 2.56 3.24
N LEU A 162 -21.97 2.47 3.77
CA LEU A 162 -23.00 3.49 3.59
C LEU A 162 -22.98 4.58 4.68
N LEU A 163 -22.22 4.40 5.76
CA LEU A 163 -22.15 5.38 6.84
C LEU A 163 -21.32 6.61 6.41
N PRO A 164 -21.73 7.83 6.81
CA PRO A 164 -21.00 9.07 6.47
C PRO A 164 -19.54 9.03 6.92
N VAL A 165 -19.25 8.42 8.06
CA VAL A 165 -17.89 8.27 8.60
C VAL A 165 -16.99 7.44 7.67
N ALA A 166 -17.51 6.35 7.11
CA ALA A 166 -16.77 5.49 6.20
C ALA A 166 -16.54 6.18 4.85
N GLN A 167 -17.56 6.87 4.33
CA GLN A 167 -17.44 7.63 3.08
C GLN A 167 -16.43 8.79 3.21
N ALA A 168 -16.44 9.50 4.35
CA ALA A 168 -15.46 10.55 4.62
C ALA A 168 -14.04 9.96 4.73
N ALA A 169 -13.87 8.86 5.47
CA ALA A 169 -12.58 8.19 5.60
C ALA A 169 -12.03 7.78 4.23
N LEU A 170 -12.83 7.13 3.38
CA LEU A 170 -12.43 6.72 2.03
C LEU A 170 -11.99 7.91 1.17
N ARG A 171 -12.75 9.02 1.21
CA ARG A 171 -12.43 10.24 0.44
C ARG A 171 -11.14 10.89 0.93
N ILE A 172 -10.96 11.02 2.24
CA ILE A 172 -9.73 11.57 2.84
C ILE A 172 -8.53 10.69 2.46
N SER A 173 -8.65 9.37 2.56
CA SER A 173 -7.57 8.44 2.23
C SER A 173 -7.15 8.53 0.77
N VAL A 174 -8.08 8.75 -0.16
CA VAL A 174 -7.76 8.93 -1.60
C VAL A 174 -6.92 10.18 -1.82
N VAL A 175 -7.28 11.30 -1.20
CA VAL A 175 -6.48 12.54 -1.27
C VAL A 175 -5.13 12.34 -0.60
N THR A 176 -5.10 11.63 0.54
CA THR A 176 -3.88 11.34 1.30
C THR A 176 -2.92 10.47 0.49
N ASP A 177 -3.38 9.37 -0.12
CA ASP A 177 -2.56 8.49 -0.96
C ASP A 177 -2.01 9.26 -2.18
N GLY A 178 -2.84 10.06 -2.85
CA GLY A 178 -2.38 10.89 -3.97
C GLY A 178 -1.28 11.88 -3.56
N PHE A 179 -1.47 12.56 -2.43
CA PHE A 179 -0.48 13.51 -1.91
C PHE A 179 0.80 12.80 -1.42
N ALA A 180 0.67 11.64 -0.78
CA ALA A 180 1.78 10.82 -0.36
C ALA A 180 2.68 10.42 -1.53
N TRP A 181 2.08 9.97 -2.64
CA TRP A 181 2.85 9.63 -3.84
C TRP A 181 3.56 10.84 -4.44
N ILE A 182 2.93 12.02 -4.46
CA ILE A 182 3.59 13.26 -4.92
C ILE A 182 4.81 13.57 -4.04
N LEU A 183 4.66 13.53 -2.72
CA LEU A 183 5.74 13.82 -1.77
C LEU A 183 6.88 12.79 -1.84
N VAL A 184 6.55 11.51 -1.80
CA VAL A 184 7.50 10.40 -1.90
C VAL A 184 8.27 10.45 -3.21
N THR A 185 7.57 10.68 -4.32
CA THR A 185 8.18 10.84 -5.65
C THR A 185 9.14 12.01 -5.66
N SER A 186 8.71 13.17 -5.13
CA SER A 186 9.54 14.36 -5.07
C SER A 186 10.83 14.14 -4.26
N LEU A 187 10.74 13.43 -3.13
CA LEU A 187 11.91 13.07 -2.32
C LEU A 187 12.87 12.13 -3.07
N VAL A 188 12.36 11.12 -3.76
CA VAL A 188 13.17 10.20 -4.54
C VAL A 188 13.90 10.94 -5.67
N VAL A 189 13.22 11.84 -6.38
CA VAL A 189 13.84 12.66 -7.45
C VAL A 189 14.96 13.52 -6.91
N VAL A 190 14.68 14.28 -5.85
CA VAL A 190 15.62 15.25 -5.30
C VAL A 190 16.84 14.54 -4.72
N SER A 191 16.65 13.35 -4.13
CA SER A 191 17.76 12.54 -3.58
C SER A 191 18.59 11.81 -4.63
N HIS A 192 18.01 11.46 -5.79
CA HIS A 192 18.66 10.67 -6.84
C HIS A 192 18.87 11.47 -8.13
N ALA A 193 19.13 12.78 -8.01
CA ALA A 193 19.44 13.65 -9.15
C ALA A 193 20.65 13.07 -9.92
N SER A 194 20.34 12.27 -10.93
CA SER A 194 21.28 11.52 -11.75
C SER A 194 21.21 12.09 -13.16
N ALA A 195 22.38 12.23 -13.80
CA ALA A 195 22.47 12.66 -15.19
C ALA A 195 21.96 11.54 -16.10
N LEU A 196 20.64 11.45 -16.28
CA LEU A 196 20.02 10.56 -17.24
C LEU A 196 20.30 11.07 -18.66
N SER A 197 20.60 10.15 -19.57
CA SER A 197 20.79 10.51 -20.98
C SER A 197 19.50 11.11 -21.56
N PRO A 198 19.58 12.09 -22.48
CA PRO A 198 18.39 12.60 -23.17
C PRO A 198 17.57 11.51 -23.86
N GLY A 199 18.23 10.48 -24.39
CA GLY A 199 17.56 9.33 -25.04
C GLY A 199 16.71 8.50 -24.07
N THR A 200 17.24 8.18 -22.89
CA THR A 200 16.48 7.45 -21.85
C THR A 200 15.29 8.26 -21.34
N LEU A 201 15.47 9.58 -21.18
CA LEU A 201 14.38 10.48 -20.81
C LEU A 201 13.29 10.53 -21.89
N ALA A 202 13.68 10.62 -23.17
CA ALA A 202 12.73 10.65 -24.28
C ALA A 202 11.91 9.36 -24.37
N ILE A 203 12.56 8.19 -24.23
CA ILE A 203 11.85 6.88 -24.23
C ILE A 203 10.93 6.78 -23.01
N GLY A 204 11.42 7.15 -21.82
CA GLY A 204 10.61 7.15 -20.60
C GLY A 204 9.37 8.04 -20.72
N ALA A 205 9.52 9.26 -21.23
CA ALA A 205 8.42 10.18 -21.47
C ALA A 205 7.44 9.63 -22.53
N ALA A 206 7.95 9.04 -23.62
CA ALA A 206 7.11 8.42 -24.64
C ALA A 206 6.30 7.25 -24.08
N LEU A 207 6.91 6.36 -23.29
CA LEU A 207 6.19 5.26 -22.63
C LEU A 207 5.16 5.77 -21.63
N LEU A 208 5.43 6.88 -20.92
CA LEU A 208 4.47 7.49 -20.02
C LEU A 208 3.25 8.03 -20.80
N VAL A 209 3.49 8.68 -21.94
CA VAL A 209 2.42 9.10 -22.87
C VAL A 209 1.62 7.89 -23.36
N VAL A 210 2.29 6.78 -23.69
CA VAL A 210 1.62 5.54 -24.10
C VAL A 210 0.72 5.01 -22.99
N ALA A 211 1.23 4.92 -21.76
CA ALA A 211 0.49 4.42 -20.59
C ALA A 211 -0.72 5.30 -20.24
N VAL A 212 -0.58 6.63 -20.31
CA VAL A 212 -1.60 7.59 -19.88
C VAL A 212 -2.63 7.90 -20.98
N PHE A 213 -2.21 7.98 -22.24
CA PHE A 213 -3.04 8.52 -23.32
C PHE A 213 -3.36 7.54 -24.43
N VAL A 214 -2.46 6.60 -24.74
CA VAL A 214 -2.63 5.68 -25.88
C VAL A 214 -3.40 4.44 -25.44
N ILE A 215 -2.90 3.71 -24.43
CA ILE A 215 -3.53 2.47 -23.95
C ILE A 215 -4.98 2.72 -23.51
N PRO A 216 -5.29 3.73 -22.66
CA PRO A 216 -6.68 4.02 -22.28
C PRO A 216 -7.59 4.31 -23.47
N ARG A 217 -7.09 5.04 -24.48
CA ARG A 217 -7.87 5.36 -25.69
C ARG A 217 -8.12 4.13 -26.56
N VAL A 218 -7.11 3.30 -26.78
CA VAL A 218 -7.23 2.05 -27.55
C VAL A 218 -8.25 1.13 -26.88
N VAL A 219 -8.11 0.88 -25.57
CA VAL A 219 -9.07 0.07 -24.80
C VAL A 219 -10.48 0.65 -24.90
N SER A 220 -10.65 1.98 -24.75
CA SER A 220 -11.97 2.62 -24.83
C SER A 220 -12.62 2.61 -26.22
N ARG A 221 -11.86 2.34 -27.29
CA ARG A 221 -12.35 2.34 -28.67
C ARG A 221 -12.49 0.94 -29.26
N THR A 222 -12.03 -0.09 -28.56
CA THR A 222 -12.03 -1.46 -29.05
C THR A 222 -12.83 -2.35 -28.09
N ASP A 223 -14.08 -2.64 -28.44
CA ASP A 223 -15.00 -3.40 -27.58
C ASP A 223 -14.44 -4.76 -27.14
N ALA A 224 -13.69 -5.44 -28.03
CA ALA A 224 -13.04 -6.71 -27.72
C ALA A 224 -11.98 -6.62 -26.60
N LEU A 225 -11.42 -5.43 -26.34
CA LEU A 225 -10.46 -5.18 -25.26
C LEU A 225 -11.14 -4.74 -23.96
N GLN A 226 -12.44 -4.50 -23.97
CA GLN A 226 -13.21 -4.03 -22.81
C GLN A 226 -13.79 -5.18 -21.97
N GLN A 227 -13.66 -6.42 -22.43
CA GLN A 227 -14.36 -7.55 -21.83
C GLN A 227 -13.41 -8.66 -21.37
N GLY A 228 -13.81 -9.36 -20.32
CA GLY A 228 -13.19 -10.58 -19.81
C GLY A 228 -11.67 -10.49 -19.62
N THR A 229 -10.97 -11.51 -20.11
CA THR A 229 -9.52 -11.69 -19.97
C THR A 229 -8.71 -10.61 -20.72
N SER A 230 -9.18 -10.15 -21.88
CA SER A 230 -8.49 -9.14 -22.68
C SER A 230 -8.28 -7.84 -21.89
N LEU A 231 -9.30 -7.39 -21.16
CA LEU A 231 -9.18 -6.20 -20.31
C LEU A 231 -8.16 -6.42 -19.19
N ALA A 232 -8.17 -7.59 -18.54
CA ALA A 232 -7.21 -7.91 -17.47
C ALA A 232 -5.75 -7.92 -17.99
N VAL A 233 -5.53 -8.43 -19.22
CA VAL A 233 -4.23 -8.37 -19.89
C VAL A 233 -3.84 -6.91 -20.16
N MET A 234 -4.74 -6.09 -20.68
CA MET A 234 -4.46 -4.68 -20.94
C MET A 234 -4.18 -3.87 -19.67
N MET A 235 -4.83 -4.21 -18.55
CA MET A 235 -4.50 -3.65 -17.23
C MET A 235 -3.06 -3.99 -16.83
N ALA A 236 -2.66 -5.25 -16.97
CA ALA A 236 -1.30 -5.68 -16.64
C ALA A 236 -0.24 -5.03 -17.57
N VAL A 237 -0.51 -4.98 -18.87
CA VAL A 237 0.36 -4.30 -19.85
C VAL A 237 0.49 -2.81 -19.50
N SER A 238 -0.62 -2.13 -19.19
CA SER A 238 -0.61 -0.72 -18.81
C SER A 238 0.22 -0.47 -17.55
N ALA A 239 0.09 -1.34 -16.54
CA ALA A 239 0.89 -1.28 -15.31
C ALA A 239 2.39 -1.40 -15.59
N LEU A 240 2.80 -2.38 -16.40
CA LEU A 240 4.20 -2.63 -16.73
C LEU A 240 4.81 -1.54 -17.62
N VAL A 241 4.04 -1.02 -18.59
CA VAL A 241 4.48 0.10 -19.44
C VAL A 241 4.66 1.36 -18.61
N GLY A 242 3.69 1.67 -17.74
CA GLY A 242 3.78 2.79 -16.82
C GLY A 242 5.00 2.67 -15.89
N ALA A 243 5.20 1.49 -15.29
CA ALA A 243 6.34 1.22 -14.43
C ALA A 243 7.68 1.41 -15.12
N THR A 244 7.83 0.84 -16.33
CA THR A 244 9.03 1.00 -17.17
C THR A 244 9.26 2.47 -17.52
N ALA A 245 8.20 3.21 -17.85
CA ALA A 245 8.30 4.63 -18.16
C ALA A 245 8.93 5.42 -17.01
N THR A 246 8.40 5.24 -15.78
CA THR A 246 8.93 5.92 -14.60
C THR A 246 10.34 5.47 -14.24
N GLN A 247 10.68 4.19 -14.44
CA GLN A 247 12.04 3.71 -14.22
C GLN A 247 13.06 4.38 -15.14
N LEU A 248 12.75 4.51 -16.43
CA LEU A 248 13.62 5.18 -17.41
C LEU A 248 13.75 6.68 -17.18
N LEU A 249 12.75 7.27 -16.53
CA LEU A 249 12.76 8.66 -16.08
C LEU A 249 13.50 8.84 -14.73
N GLY A 250 14.08 7.78 -14.16
CA GLY A 250 14.82 7.81 -12.89
C GLY A 250 13.95 7.75 -11.64
N PHE A 251 12.65 7.49 -11.78
CA PHE A 251 11.72 7.33 -10.67
C PHE A 251 11.53 5.86 -10.31
N HIS A 252 10.95 5.59 -9.15
CA HIS A 252 10.58 4.24 -8.76
C HIS A 252 9.44 3.69 -9.65
N PRO A 253 9.51 2.43 -10.16
CA PRO A 253 8.53 1.89 -11.10
C PRO A 253 7.08 1.82 -10.56
N ALA A 254 6.91 1.68 -9.25
CA ALA A 254 5.59 1.71 -8.60
C ALA A 254 4.76 2.96 -8.96
N ILE A 255 5.42 4.12 -9.10
CA ILE A 255 4.75 5.39 -9.39
C ILE A 255 4.06 5.33 -10.75
N GLY A 256 4.75 4.83 -11.76
CA GLY A 256 4.21 4.71 -13.11
C GLY A 256 3.06 3.72 -13.20
N ALA A 257 3.09 2.65 -12.40
CA ALA A 257 1.97 1.72 -12.29
C ALA A 257 0.72 2.38 -11.70
N VAL A 258 0.86 3.20 -10.65
CA VAL A 258 -0.26 3.99 -10.08
C VAL A 258 -0.81 4.97 -11.11
N ILE A 259 0.04 5.73 -11.80
CA ILE A 259 -0.37 6.71 -12.82
C ILE A 259 -1.12 6.02 -13.96
N ALA A 260 -0.62 4.87 -14.42
CA ALA A 260 -1.27 4.05 -15.42
C ALA A 260 -2.67 3.59 -14.94
N GLY A 261 -2.77 3.08 -13.71
CA GLY A 261 -4.05 2.68 -13.10
C GLY A 261 -5.05 3.82 -12.99
N PHE A 262 -4.60 5.00 -12.56
CA PHE A 262 -5.43 6.20 -12.44
C PHE A 262 -5.94 6.71 -13.80
N SER A 263 -5.15 6.54 -14.86
CA SER A 263 -5.52 6.95 -16.22
C SER A 263 -6.39 5.90 -16.91
N PHE A 264 -6.33 4.65 -16.47
CA PHE A 264 -7.05 3.53 -17.07
C PHE A 264 -8.58 3.69 -16.92
N PRO A 265 -9.38 3.30 -17.93
CA PRO A 265 -10.83 3.48 -17.89
C PRO A 265 -11.51 2.47 -16.96
N ALA A 266 -11.50 2.77 -15.65
CA ALA A 266 -12.14 2.00 -14.57
C ALA A 266 -13.59 1.53 -14.85
N ALA A 267 -14.37 2.32 -15.58
CA ALA A 267 -15.80 2.07 -15.83
C ALA A 267 -16.06 0.99 -16.89
N LEU A 268 -15.03 0.57 -17.63
CA LEU A 268 -15.15 -0.45 -18.67
C LEU A 268 -14.93 -1.88 -18.12
N GLY A 269 -14.56 -2.01 -16.85
CA GLY A 269 -14.38 -3.31 -16.22
C GLY A 269 -15.70 -3.95 -15.84
N GLU A 270 -16.12 -4.98 -16.59
CA GLU A 270 -17.03 -5.98 -16.02
C GLU A 270 -16.44 -6.53 -14.71
N ALA A 271 -17.30 -6.90 -13.76
CA ALA A 271 -16.87 -7.54 -12.52
C ALA A 271 -16.03 -8.81 -12.79
N SER A 272 -16.20 -9.45 -13.95
CA SER A 272 -15.44 -10.61 -14.44
C SER A 272 -13.95 -10.28 -14.67
N SER A 273 -13.64 -9.21 -15.40
CA SER A 273 -12.28 -8.75 -15.70
C SER A 273 -11.53 -8.32 -14.45
N GLY A 274 -12.21 -7.58 -13.55
CA GLY A 274 -11.65 -7.20 -12.26
C GLY A 274 -11.29 -8.41 -11.40
N ARG A 275 -12.13 -9.46 -11.42
CA ARG A 275 -11.81 -10.73 -10.75
C ARG A 275 -10.58 -11.41 -11.36
N GLY A 276 -10.50 -11.51 -12.69
CA GLY A 276 -9.36 -12.13 -13.37
C GLY A 276 -8.03 -11.43 -13.04
N PHE A 277 -8.01 -10.09 -13.14
CA PHE A 277 -6.84 -9.29 -12.77
C PHE A 277 -6.46 -9.48 -11.30
N ASN A 278 -7.42 -9.39 -10.38
CA ASN A 278 -7.17 -9.56 -8.95
C ASN A 278 -6.68 -10.97 -8.60
N SER A 279 -7.14 -12.01 -9.30
CA SER A 279 -6.61 -13.37 -9.14
C SER A 279 -5.13 -13.45 -9.48
N VAL A 280 -4.70 -12.82 -10.57
CA VAL A 280 -3.27 -12.76 -10.95
C VAL A 280 -2.49 -11.98 -9.90
N VAL A 281 -2.98 -10.80 -9.49
CA VAL A 281 -2.35 -10.01 -8.41
C VAL A 281 -2.16 -10.86 -7.17
N ASN A 282 -3.23 -11.53 -6.70
CA ASN A 282 -3.26 -12.34 -5.49
C ASN A 282 -2.25 -13.50 -5.46
N VAL A 283 -1.86 -14.02 -6.63
CA VAL A 283 -0.84 -15.06 -6.75
C VAL A 283 0.57 -14.47 -6.70
N LEU A 284 0.81 -13.30 -7.31
CA LEU A 284 2.16 -12.76 -7.48
C LEU A 284 2.62 -11.91 -6.30
N TRP A 285 1.74 -11.08 -5.74
CA TRP A 285 2.13 -10.13 -4.71
C TRP A 285 2.62 -10.72 -3.38
N PRO A 286 2.28 -11.95 -2.93
CA PRO A 286 2.84 -12.45 -1.68
C PRO A 286 4.37 -12.63 -1.76
N ALA A 287 4.91 -12.91 -2.95
CA ALA A 287 6.34 -13.04 -3.17
C ALA A 287 7.11 -11.74 -2.90
N PHE A 288 6.48 -10.58 -3.10
CA PHE A 288 7.06 -9.27 -2.80
C PHE A 288 7.52 -9.17 -1.35
N PHE A 289 6.71 -9.64 -0.40
CA PHE A 289 7.07 -9.60 1.02
C PHE A 289 8.19 -10.55 1.36
N VAL A 290 8.28 -11.70 0.68
CA VAL A 290 9.41 -12.62 0.87
C VAL A 290 10.69 -11.97 0.40
N SER A 291 10.72 -11.47 -0.82
CA SER A 291 11.87 -10.80 -1.43
C SER A 291 12.38 -9.64 -0.58
N ILE A 292 11.47 -8.81 -0.09
CA ILE A 292 11.87 -7.69 0.76
C ILE A 292 12.31 -8.15 2.14
N ALA A 293 11.58 -9.04 2.81
CA ALA A 293 11.98 -9.53 4.14
C ALA A 293 13.33 -10.24 4.10
N MET A 294 13.67 -10.93 3.00
CA MET A 294 15.00 -11.48 2.76
C MET A 294 16.10 -10.44 2.57
N SER A 295 15.73 -9.20 2.23
CA SER A 295 16.65 -8.08 2.03
C SER A 295 16.85 -7.24 3.30
N VAL A 296 16.07 -7.49 4.37
CA VAL A 296 16.22 -6.83 5.67
C VAL A 296 17.27 -7.57 6.50
N PRO A 297 18.36 -6.92 6.96
CA PRO A 297 19.33 -7.54 7.84
C PRO A 297 18.69 -7.94 9.18
N LEU A 298 19.04 -9.12 9.70
CA LEU A 298 18.54 -9.59 11.01
C LEU A 298 18.91 -8.64 12.15
N GLN A 299 20.04 -7.94 12.03
CA GLN A 299 20.47 -6.91 12.96
C GLN A 299 19.42 -5.80 13.09
N ALA A 300 18.79 -5.40 12.00
CA ALA A 300 17.74 -4.38 12.03
C ALA A 300 16.50 -4.85 12.79
N LEU A 301 16.17 -6.15 12.69
CA LEU A 301 15.08 -6.76 13.48
C LEU A 301 15.45 -6.84 14.97
N HIS A 302 16.71 -7.18 15.27
CA HIS A 302 17.20 -7.17 16.65
C HIS A 302 17.16 -5.77 17.26
N ASP A 303 17.62 -4.76 16.51
CA ASP A 303 17.58 -3.36 16.91
C ASP A 303 16.13 -2.86 17.09
N LEU A 304 15.18 -3.35 16.29
CA LEU A 304 13.76 -3.04 16.43
C LEU A 304 13.19 -3.51 17.77
N VAL A 305 13.61 -4.69 18.23
CA VAL A 305 13.18 -5.30 19.52
C VAL A 305 13.99 -4.77 20.71
N SER A 306 15.12 -4.11 20.46
CA SER A 306 15.89 -3.44 21.52
C SER A 306 15.05 -2.40 22.26
N TRP A 307 15.36 -2.13 23.53
CA TRP A 307 14.65 -1.11 24.33
C TRP A 307 14.57 0.25 23.63
N ARG A 308 15.69 0.69 23.02
CA ARG A 308 15.75 1.97 22.30
C ARG A 308 14.96 1.92 21.00
N GLY A 309 14.90 0.76 20.34
CA GLY A 309 14.07 0.53 19.15
C GLY A 309 12.59 0.63 19.50
N LEU A 310 12.14 -0.16 20.47
CA LEU A 310 10.77 -0.17 20.98
C LEU A 310 10.31 1.22 21.45
N ALA A 311 11.18 1.98 22.13
CA ALA A 311 10.88 3.36 22.51
C ALA A 311 10.64 4.27 21.28
N CYS A 312 11.49 4.17 20.26
CA CYS A 312 11.34 4.90 19.00
C CYS A 312 10.03 4.52 18.29
N VAL A 313 9.78 3.21 18.10
CA VAL A 313 8.55 2.71 17.46
C VAL A 313 7.31 3.16 18.24
N GLY A 314 7.33 3.01 19.57
CA GLY A 314 6.23 3.39 20.44
C GLY A 314 5.91 4.87 20.34
N ILE A 315 6.92 5.75 20.45
CA ILE A 315 6.73 7.21 20.33
C ILE A 315 6.15 7.57 18.97
N LEU A 316 6.75 7.07 17.88
CA LEU A 316 6.28 7.37 16.53
C LEU A 316 4.86 6.85 16.29
N TRP A 317 4.53 5.66 16.78
CA TRP A 317 3.20 5.10 16.69
C TRP A 317 2.17 5.92 17.47
N PHE A 318 2.46 6.27 18.73
CA PHE A 318 1.55 7.07 19.55
C PHE A 318 1.31 8.45 18.94
N VAL A 319 2.35 9.10 18.44
CA VAL A 319 2.22 10.41 17.79
C VAL A 319 1.46 10.30 16.48
N ALA A 320 1.74 9.29 15.65
CA ALA A 320 1.01 9.08 14.41
C ALA A 320 -0.48 8.80 14.67
N LEU A 321 -0.81 7.87 15.58
CA LEU A 321 -2.19 7.58 15.99
C LEU A 321 -2.88 8.83 16.55
N GLY A 322 -2.20 9.56 17.44
CA GLY A 322 -2.71 10.81 18.01
C GLY A 322 -3.00 11.87 16.95
N SER A 323 -2.14 11.99 15.93
CA SER A 323 -2.33 12.92 14.82
C SER A 323 -3.53 12.55 13.94
N LYS A 324 -3.79 11.25 13.72
CA LYS A 324 -4.95 10.74 12.96
C LYS A 324 -6.26 10.92 13.74
N LEU A 325 -6.25 10.63 15.03
CA LEU A 325 -7.37 10.92 15.93
C LEU A 325 -7.67 12.42 15.97
N GLY A 326 -6.63 13.25 16.15
CA GLY A 326 -6.74 14.71 16.11
C GLY A 326 -7.33 15.21 14.80
N ALA A 327 -6.88 14.71 13.65
CA ALA A 327 -7.46 14.98 12.34
C ALA A 327 -8.95 14.61 12.27
N GLY A 328 -9.34 13.45 12.82
CA GLY A 328 -10.73 13.03 12.92
C GLY A 328 -11.59 13.98 13.77
N PHE A 329 -11.07 14.44 14.92
CA PHE A 329 -11.72 15.45 15.77
C PHE A 329 -11.86 16.82 15.09
N VAL A 330 -10.83 17.29 14.39
CA VAL A 330 -10.89 18.55 13.63
C VAL A 330 -11.96 18.45 12.54
N PHE A 331 -11.96 17.37 11.75
CA PHE A 331 -12.98 17.16 10.72
C PHE A 331 -14.38 17.07 11.31
N GLY A 332 -14.52 16.34 12.41
CA GLY A 332 -15.76 16.19 13.13
C GLY A 332 -16.29 17.52 13.67
N SER A 333 -15.43 18.35 14.24
CA SER A 333 -15.80 19.69 14.72
C SER A 333 -16.29 20.58 13.57
N ILE A 334 -15.59 20.59 12.43
CA ILE A 334 -15.99 21.36 11.25
C ILE A 334 -17.31 20.82 10.68
N SER A 335 -17.54 19.51 10.76
CA SER A 335 -18.72 18.82 10.24
C SER A 335 -19.85 18.66 11.28
N ARG A 336 -19.67 19.21 12.50
CA ARG A 336 -20.60 19.08 13.65
C ARG A 336 -20.96 17.63 14.01
N TRP A 337 -20.00 16.72 13.90
CA TRP A 337 -20.15 15.32 14.30
C TRP A 337 -19.95 15.14 15.81
N PRO A 338 -20.66 14.19 16.45
CA PRO A 338 -20.39 13.82 17.83
C PRO A 338 -19.00 13.20 17.98
N TRP A 339 -18.41 13.34 19.17
CA TRP A 339 -17.04 12.90 19.46
C TRP A 339 -16.75 11.45 19.08
N ARG A 340 -17.74 10.55 19.20
CA ARG A 340 -17.62 9.13 18.81
C ARG A 340 -17.43 8.96 17.30
N GLN A 341 -18.17 9.70 16.49
CA GLN A 341 -18.02 9.65 15.02
C GLN A 341 -16.68 10.26 14.60
N SER A 342 -16.23 11.31 15.28
CA SER A 342 -14.91 11.91 15.05
C SER A 342 -13.76 10.98 15.42
N ALA A 343 -13.86 10.29 16.56
CA ALA A 343 -12.89 9.28 16.97
C ALA A 343 -12.86 8.10 15.99
N LYS A 344 -14.03 7.61 15.57
CA LYS A 344 -14.15 6.55 14.55
C LYS A 344 -13.49 6.94 13.22
N LEU A 345 -13.68 8.18 12.79
CA LEU A 345 -12.99 8.69 11.60
C LEU A 345 -11.47 8.59 11.78
N GLY A 346 -10.94 9.09 12.90
CA GLY A 346 -9.51 9.03 13.19
C GLY A 346 -8.95 7.60 13.23
N VAL A 347 -9.70 6.65 13.81
CA VAL A 347 -9.35 5.21 13.80
C VAL A 347 -9.31 4.65 12.38
N LEU A 348 -10.30 4.97 11.55
CA LEU A 348 -10.30 4.56 10.15
C LEU A 348 -9.15 5.19 9.35
N LEU A 349 -8.72 6.41 9.70
CA LEU A 349 -7.58 7.06 9.07
C LEU A 349 -6.22 6.48 9.51
N ASP A 350 -6.15 5.75 10.63
CA ASP A 350 -4.95 5.00 11.02
C ASP A 350 -4.87 3.63 10.31
N CYS A 351 -5.80 3.34 9.39
CA CYS A 351 -5.69 2.16 8.54
C CYS A 351 -4.46 2.26 7.65
N ARG A 352 -3.44 1.49 8.00
CA ARG A 352 -2.25 1.26 7.20
C ARG A 352 -2.45 0.04 6.33
N GLY A 353 -1.45 -0.31 5.52
CA GLY A 353 -1.60 -1.49 4.68
C GLY A 353 -0.60 -1.60 3.57
N VAL A 354 -1.02 -2.27 2.50
CA VAL A 354 -0.11 -2.66 1.43
C VAL A 354 0.46 -1.48 0.66
N THR A 355 -0.28 -0.38 0.52
CA THR A 355 0.24 0.85 -0.11
C THR A 355 1.35 1.48 0.72
N GLU A 356 1.25 1.45 2.04
CA GLU A 356 2.31 1.95 2.91
C GLU A 356 3.54 1.06 2.87
N ILE A 357 3.38 -0.26 2.84
CA ILE A 357 4.52 -1.17 2.68
C ILE A 357 5.17 -0.98 1.30
N ALA A 358 4.37 -0.70 0.26
CA ALA A 358 4.89 -0.34 -1.06
C ALA A 358 5.70 0.96 -1.01
N ILE A 359 5.20 2.00 -0.33
CA ILE A 359 5.93 3.26 -0.10
C ILE A 359 7.23 3.00 0.68
N ALA A 360 7.16 2.22 1.77
CA ALA A 360 8.35 1.86 2.55
C ALA A 360 9.38 1.13 1.68
N SER A 361 8.95 0.22 0.81
CA SER A 361 9.84 -0.47 -0.13
C SER A 361 10.50 0.50 -1.11
N VAL A 362 9.75 1.49 -1.61
CA VAL A 362 10.32 2.54 -2.48
C VAL A 362 11.44 3.27 -1.76
N GLY A 363 11.20 3.71 -0.52
CA GLY A 363 12.20 4.39 0.29
C GLY A 363 13.41 3.52 0.59
N PHE A 364 13.19 2.23 0.86
CA PHE A 364 14.27 1.29 1.18
C PHE A 364 15.15 0.99 -0.05
N GLN A 365 14.53 0.74 -1.20
CA GLN A 365 15.25 0.50 -2.46
C GLN A 365 15.99 1.75 -2.95
N ALA A 366 15.39 2.93 -2.77
CA ALA A 366 16.05 4.21 -3.00
C ALA A 366 17.07 4.57 -1.91
N ARG A 367 17.38 3.68 -0.96
CA ARG A 367 18.33 3.95 0.15
C ARG A 367 18.04 5.24 0.93
N LEU A 368 16.78 5.69 0.95
CA LEU A 368 16.34 6.86 1.71
C LEU A 368 16.14 6.52 3.18
N ILE A 369 15.63 5.31 3.45
CA ILE A 369 15.36 4.84 4.80
C ILE A 369 16.26 3.67 5.16
N SER A 370 16.64 3.61 6.43
CA SER A 370 17.44 2.52 6.97
C SER A 370 16.65 1.19 6.96
N PRO A 371 17.34 0.03 7.03
CA PRO A 371 16.65 -1.23 7.22
C PRO A 371 15.83 -1.29 8.51
N PHE A 372 16.26 -0.57 9.56
CA PHE A 372 15.49 -0.40 10.80
C PHE A 372 14.17 0.32 10.53
N ALA A 373 14.20 1.46 9.84
CA ALA A 373 13.00 2.23 9.52
C ALA A 373 12.04 1.45 8.62
N PHE A 374 12.57 0.72 7.63
CA PHE A 374 11.76 -0.15 6.79
C PHE A 374 11.05 -1.24 7.60
N ALA A 375 11.78 -1.97 8.46
CA ALA A 375 11.21 -3.01 9.31
C ALA A 375 10.14 -2.43 10.27
N MET A 376 10.42 -1.26 10.84
CA MET A 376 9.47 -0.51 11.67
C MET A 376 8.18 -0.18 10.92
N LEU A 377 8.26 0.42 9.73
CA LEU A 377 7.08 0.80 8.94
C LEU A 377 6.24 -0.43 8.57
N CYS A 378 6.87 -1.54 8.18
CA CYS A 378 6.18 -2.81 7.93
C CYS A 378 5.47 -3.35 9.17
N GLY A 379 6.16 -3.37 10.32
CA GLY A 379 5.59 -3.82 11.59
C GLY A 379 4.40 -2.96 12.03
N LEU A 380 4.53 -1.63 11.92
CA LEU A 380 3.45 -0.69 12.21
C LEU A 380 2.27 -0.88 11.25
N ALA A 381 2.52 -1.08 9.96
CA ALA A 381 1.46 -1.31 8.99
C ALA A 381 0.63 -2.55 9.33
N ILE A 382 1.28 -3.65 9.74
CA ILE A 382 0.58 -4.87 10.17
C ILE A 382 -0.21 -4.62 11.46
N ALA A 383 0.45 -4.06 12.48
CA ALA A 383 -0.12 -3.88 13.81
C ALA A 383 -1.34 -2.94 13.81
N THR A 384 -1.20 -1.77 13.21
CA THR A 384 -2.29 -0.77 13.11
C THR A 384 -3.48 -1.30 12.31
N THR A 385 -3.24 -1.99 11.18
CA THR A 385 -4.30 -2.64 10.41
C THR A 385 -5.07 -3.65 11.25
N ALA A 386 -4.37 -4.48 12.02
CA ALA A 386 -4.99 -5.48 12.90
C ALA A 386 -5.77 -4.87 14.07
N ILE A 387 -5.35 -3.68 14.55
CA ILE A 387 -6.00 -2.96 15.65
C ILE A 387 -7.18 -2.12 15.17
N THR A 388 -7.17 -1.64 13.92
CA THR A 388 -8.16 -0.70 13.37
C THR A 388 -9.60 -1.21 13.51
N ALA A 389 -9.89 -2.43 13.05
CA ALA A 389 -11.25 -2.98 13.09
C ALA A 389 -11.75 -3.26 14.53
N PRO A 390 -10.97 -3.89 15.43
CA PRO A 390 -11.33 -4.01 16.84
C PRO A 390 -11.57 -2.66 17.52
N LEU A 391 -10.69 -1.68 17.29
CA LEU A 391 -10.79 -0.35 17.90
C LEU A 391 -12.03 0.40 17.42
N TYR A 392 -12.37 0.28 16.13
CA TYR A 392 -13.61 0.83 15.58
C TYR A 392 -14.85 0.25 16.27
N ARG A 393 -14.90 -1.08 16.47
CA ARG A 393 -16.02 -1.75 17.15
C ARG A 393 -16.11 -1.34 18.62
N TRP A 394 -14.97 -1.17 19.30
CA TRP A 394 -14.90 -0.76 20.70
C TRP A 394 -15.50 0.64 20.95
N LEU A 395 -15.40 1.55 19.98
CA LEU A 395 -16.05 2.88 20.06
C LEU A 395 -17.60 2.83 20.03
N GLY A 396 -18.17 1.63 19.84
CA GLY A 396 -19.61 1.34 19.87
C GLY A 396 -20.24 1.33 18.48
N ASN A 397 -21.37 0.64 18.32
CA ASN A 397 -22.12 0.65 17.06
C ASN A 397 -22.74 2.03 16.83
N ASP A 398 -22.73 2.52 15.59
CA ASP A 398 -23.58 3.65 15.22
C ASP A 398 -25.02 3.14 15.33
N THR A 399 -25.75 3.62 16.32
CA THR A 399 -27.16 3.28 16.50
C THR A 399 -27.91 3.64 15.23
N THR A 400 -28.44 2.61 14.58
CA THR A 400 -29.42 2.70 13.51
C THR A 400 -30.61 3.52 13.97
N SER A 401 -30.65 4.80 13.61
CA SER A 401 -31.89 5.59 13.47
C SER A 401 -32.59 5.30 12.12
N ALA A 402 -32.29 4.19 11.46
CA ALA A 402 -32.81 3.85 10.15
C ALA A 402 -32.99 2.33 10.01
N ARG A 403 -33.97 1.77 10.73
CA ARG A 403 -34.72 0.56 10.36
C ARG A 403 -35.92 0.38 11.29
N GLU A 404 -36.81 1.36 11.28
CA GLU A 404 -38.24 1.12 11.47
C GLU A 404 -38.94 1.73 10.27
N THR A 405 -39.33 0.87 9.33
CA THR A 405 -40.54 1.02 8.50
C THR A 405 -40.87 -0.37 7.94
N PRO A 406 -42.16 -0.68 7.74
CA PRO A 406 -42.77 -1.91 8.19
C PRO A 406 -42.69 -3.03 7.15
N GLU A 407 -42.77 -4.25 7.66
CA GLU A 407 -43.63 -5.32 7.15
C GLU A 407 -44.30 -5.04 5.79
N VAL A 408 -43.70 -5.54 4.70
CA VAL A 408 -44.49 -5.94 3.53
C VAL A 408 -44.72 -7.42 3.69
N ALA A 409 -45.84 -7.69 4.36
CA ALA A 409 -46.56 -8.93 4.23
C ALA A 409 -46.94 -9.17 2.75
N THR A 410 -47.17 -10.44 2.45
CA THR A 410 -47.97 -11.01 1.35
C THR A 410 -47.36 -11.19 -0.04
N ALA A 411 -47.40 -12.47 -0.42
CA ALA A 411 -47.67 -13.10 -1.72
C ALA A 411 -46.50 -13.26 -2.70
#